data_AF-A0A7J7IZ11-F1
#
_entry.id   AF-A0A7J7IZ11-F1
#
_cell.length_a   1.000
_cell.length_b   1.000
_cell.length_c   1.000
_cell.angle_alpha   90.00
_cell.angle_beta   90.00
_cell.angle_gamma   90.00
#
_symmetry.space_group_name_H-M   'P 1'
#
loop_
_entity.id
_entity.type
_entity.pdbx_description
1 polymer ?
#
loop_
_entity_poly.entity_id
_entity_poly.type
_entity_poly.pdbx_seq_one_letter_code
_entity_poly.pdbx_strand_id
1 'polypeptide(L)'
;MFRPGHFGMIPDNLDSAFFEYNTKVIYFFKGSMVYKYDYKLSGSHSCCIEKPRQITSVFPPMNGRNDLHAPSGETYADGVDSVYLSWSAPYQLHLIKGEEAWRVDGYSIFGQYNEANLRVRYVGKWNTIWHYLCEADCPT
;
A
#
# COMPACT_ATOMS: atom_id res chain seq x y z
N MET A 1 2.57 9.83 30.02
CA MET A 1 1.75 10.76 29.22
C MET A 1 2.21 10.66 27.78
N PHE A 2 1.42 10.03 26.90
CA PHE A 2 1.72 9.88 25.48
C PHE A 2 1.45 11.23 24.79
N ARG A 3 2.43 11.76 24.05
CA ARG A 3 2.22 12.92 23.18
C ARG A 3 1.71 12.41 21.82
N PRO A 4 0.53 12.86 21.35
CA PRO A 4 0.15 12.66 19.96
C PRO A 4 1.25 13.22 19.04
N GLY A 5 1.66 12.50 18.00
CA GLY A 5 2.67 12.95 17.04
C GLY A 5 4.13 12.54 17.34
N HIS A 6 4.39 11.68 18.33
CA HIS A 6 5.76 11.23 18.63
C HIS A 6 5.92 9.71 18.48
N PHE A 7 5.61 9.21 17.28
CA PHE A 7 6.08 7.88 16.82
C PHE A 7 7.51 7.93 16.27
N GLY A 8 8.29 8.98 16.55
CA GLY A 8 9.76 9.10 16.36
C GLY A 8 10.27 9.05 14.92
N MET A 9 9.76 8.14 14.09
CA MET A 9 10.11 7.97 12.69
C MET A 9 8.88 7.87 11.76
N ILE A 10 7.67 7.65 12.26
CA ILE A 10 6.45 7.73 11.43
C ILE A 10 6.00 9.20 11.37
N PRO A 11 5.85 9.78 10.17
CA PRO A 11 5.45 11.17 10.01
C PRO A 11 3.96 11.36 10.28
N ASP A 12 3.57 12.59 10.61
CA ASP A 12 2.17 13.00 10.66
C ASP A 12 1.57 13.11 9.24
N ASN A 13 0.24 13.17 9.17
CA ASN A 13 -0.53 13.36 7.94
C ASN A 13 -0.21 12.31 6.86
N LEU A 14 -0.32 11.03 7.24
CA LEU A 14 -0.08 9.88 6.35
C LEU A 14 -1.03 9.89 5.15
N ASP A 15 -0.56 9.41 4.00
CA ASP A 15 -1.36 9.36 2.78
C ASP A 15 -2.29 8.13 2.82
N SER A 16 -1.76 6.99 3.25
CA SER A 16 -2.55 5.76 3.42
C SER A 16 -1.86 4.76 4.37
N ALA A 17 -2.57 3.68 4.68
CA ALA A 17 -2.06 2.59 5.51
C ALA A 17 -2.59 1.23 5.05
N PHE A 18 -1.79 0.19 5.30
CA PHE A 18 -2.15 -1.21 5.03
C PHE A 18 -1.74 -2.11 6.17
N PHE A 19 -2.66 -2.95 6.63
CA PHE A 19 -2.38 -3.96 7.63
C PHE A 19 -2.09 -5.32 6.99
N GLU A 20 -0.88 -5.84 7.19
CA GLU A 20 -0.48 -7.14 6.69
C GLU A 20 -0.88 -8.24 7.68
N TYR A 21 -1.80 -9.10 7.25
CA TYR A 21 -2.45 -10.07 8.10
C TYR A 21 -1.53 -11.17 8.66
N ASN A 22 -0.48 -11.58 7.96
CA ASN A 22 0.34 -12.73 8.36
C ASN A 22 1.39 -12.35 9.41
N THR A 23 2.16 -11.32 9.13
CA THR A 23 3.28 -10.79 9.91
C THR A 23 2.87 -9.78 10.95
N LYS A 24 1.62 -9.28 10.89
CA LYS A 24 1.08 -8.34 11.88
C LYS A 24 1.79 -6.97 11.85
N VAL A 25 2.32 -6.61 10.67
CA VAL A 25 2.95 -5.32 10.40
C VAL A 25 1.93 -4.38 9.75
N ILE A 26 1.93 -3.12 10.19
CA ILE A 26 1.24 -2.02 9.52
C ILE A 26 2.25 -1.28 8.64
N TYR A 27 1.91 -1.11 7.37
CA TYR A 27 2.62 -0.30 6.39
C TYR A 27 1.94 1.06 6.33
N PHE A 28 2.65 2.13 6.69
CA PHE A 28 2.20 3.50 6.50
C PHE A 28 2.90 4.10 5.28
N PHE A 29 2.14 4.81 4.45
CA PHE A 29 2.64 5.46 3.24
C PHE A 29 2.65 6.97 3.43
N LYS A 30 3.77 7.60 3.07
CA LYS A 30 3.88 9.06 3.01
C LYS A 30 4.86 9.50 1.94
N GLY A 31 4.36 10.24 0.94
CA GLY A 31 5.12 10.57 -0.27
C GLY A 31 5.73 9.31 -0.86
N SER A 32 7.00 9.34 -1.22
CA SER A 32 7.68 8.18 -1.80
C SER A 32 8.09 7.10 -0.79
N MET A 33 7.71 7.21 0.48
CA MET A 33 8.26 6.41 1.58
C MET A 33 7.23 5.49 2.24
N VAL A 34 7.73 4.35 2.71
CA VAL A 34 7.00 3.33 3.49
C VAL A 34 7.63 3.19 4.86
N TYR A 35 6.78 3.20 5.88
CA TYR A 35 7.12 3.05 7.28
C TYR A 35 6.46 1.79 7.82
N LYS A 36 7.23 0.92 8.47
CA LYS A 36 6.72 -0.33 9.04
C LYS A 36 6.57 -0.22 10.56
N TYR A 37 5.40 -0.60 11.04
CA TYR A 37 5.07 -0.65 12.45
C TYR A 37 4.65 -2.07 12.84
N ASP A 38 5.34 -2.69 13.79
CA ASP A 38 4.90 -3.97 14.37
C ASP A 38 4.03 -3.69 15.58
N TYR A 39 2.73 -4.01 15.50
CA TYR A 39 1.85 -3.78 16.65
C TYR A 39 2.09 -4.76 17.81
N LYS A 40 2.76 -5.90 17.56
CA LYS A 40 3.05 -6.90 18.59
C LYS A 40 4.28 -6.57 19.42
N LEU A 41 5.20 -5.76 18.91
CA LEU A 41 6.32 -5.24 19.70
C LEU A 41 5.74 -4.25 20.73
N SER A 42 5.46 -4.71 21.95
CA SER A 42 5.01 -3.82 23.04
C SER A 42 6.20 -3.12 23.70
N GLY A 43 6.13 -1.79 23.88
CA GLY A 43 7.16 -0.96 24.56
C GLY A 43 7.87 0.07 23.66
N SER A 44 8.88 0.77 24.18
CA SER A 44 9.62 1.87 23.50
C SER A 44 10.36 1.50 22.18
N HIS A 45 10.20 0.26 21.70
CA HIS A 45 10.77 -0.25 20.44
C HIS A 45 9.68 -0.56 19.39
N SER A 46 8.41 -0.26 19.68
CA SER A 46 7.26 -0.63 18.83
C SER A 46 7.16 0.13 17.51
N CYS A 47 7.77 1.32 17.41
CA CYS A 47 7.34 2.25 16.36
C CYS A 47 7.85 1.89 14.97
N CYS A 48 8.96 1.17 14.88
CA CYS A 48 9.80 1.27 13.69
C CYS A 48 10.77 0.08 13.63
N ILE A 49 10.31 -1.07 13.12
CA ILE A 49 11.13 -2.29 13.00
C ILE A 49 12.38 -2.02 12.15
N GLU A 50 12.25 -1.11 11.18
CA GLU A 50 13.26 -0.79 10.16
C GLU A 50 13.24 0.71 9.84
N LYS A 51 14.33 1.20 9.25
CA LYS A 51 14.36 2.54 8.66
C LYS A 51 13.31 2.65 7.55
N PRO A 52 12.69 3.82 7.34
CA PRO A 52 11.78 4.05 6.23
C PRO A 52 12.46 3.71 4.90
N ARG A 53 11.72 3.06 3.99
CA ARG A 53 12.23 2.65 2.67
C ARG A 53 11.40 3.30 1.57
N GLN A 54 12.00 3.46 0.39
CA GLN A 54 11.25 3.88 -0.79
C GLN A 54 10.15 2.87 -1.10
N ILE A 55 8.97 3.33 -1.55
CA ILE A 55 7.84 2.46 -1.92
C ILE A 55 8.31 1.37 -2.90
N THR A 56 9.08 1.73 -3.91
CA THR A 56 9.60 0.80 -4.93
C THR A 56 10.61 -0.21 -4.41
N SER A 57 11.21 0.01 -3.23
CA SER A 57 12.08 -0.98 -2.58
C SER A 57 11.27 -2.07 -1.87
N VAL A 58 10.05 -1.76 -1.41
CA VAL A 58 9.16 -2.70 -0.71
C VAL A 58 8.21 -3.37 -1.70
N PHE A 59 7.70 -2.58 -2.64
CA PHE A 59 6.75 -2.93 -3.68
C PHE A 59 7.38 -2.67 -5.05
N PRO A 60 8.35 -3.50 -5.49
CA PRO A 60 9.05 -3.28 -6.74
C PRO A 60 8.13 -3.50 -7.95
N PRO A 61 8.28 -2.72 -9.02
CA PRO A 61 7.50 -2.92 -10.24
C PRO A 61 7.85 -4.25 -10.90
N MET A 62 6.86 -4.94 -11.48
CA MET A 62 7.03 -6.22 -12.16
C MET A 62 7.90 -6.07 -13.41
N ASN A 63 7.56 -5.11 -14.29
CA ASN A 63 8.27 -4.88 -15.56
C ASN A 63 8.92 -3.47 -15.62
N GLY A 64 9.50 -3.02 -14.50
CA GLY A 64 10.22 -1.73 -14.44
C GLY A 64 9.31 -0.55 -14.77
N ARG A 65 9.73 0.33 -15.70
CA ARG A 65 9.01 1.56 -16.03
C ARG A 65 7.56 1.34 -16.48
N ASN A 66 7.29 0.24 -17.18
CA ASN A 66 5.96 -0.07 -17.73
C ASN A 66 4.90 -0.30 -16.64
N ASP A 67 5.32 -0.77 -15.47
CA ASP A 67 4.43 -0.97 -14.32
C ASP A 67 4.59 0.12 -13.26
N LEU A 68 5.56 1.02 -13.41
CA LEU A 68 5.80 2.11 -12.48
C LEU A 68 4.88 3.31 -12.76
N HIS A 69 4.67 3.64 -14.04
CA HIS A 69 3.88 4.81 -14.44
C HIS A 69 2.60 4.39 -15.15
N ALA A 70 1.50 5.04 -14.80
CA ALA A 70 0.25 4.94 -15.53
C ALA A 70 0.28 5.84 -16.78
N PRO A 71 -0.61 5.61 -17.78
CA PRO A 71 -0.73 6.47 -18.96
C PRO A 71 -1.07 7.93 -18.65
N SER A 72 -1.74 8.22 -17.53
CA SER A 72 -2.00 9.59 -17.04
C SER A 72 -0.74 10.33 -16.57
N GLY A 73 0.38 9.63 -16.38
CA GLY A 73 1.62 10.17 -15.82
C GLY A 73 1.80 9.90 -14.32
N GLU A 74 0.74 9.46 -13.64
CA GLU A 74 0.77 9.09 -12.23
C GLU A 74 1.71 7.91 -11.96
N THR A 75 2.30 7.88 -10.76
CA THR A 75 3.14 6.77 -10.28
C THR A 75 2.89 6.50 -8.81
N TYR A 76 2.67 5.23 -8.47
CA TYR A 76 2.53 4.83 -7.07
C TYR A 76 3.82 5.06 -6.26
N ALA A 77 4.95 5.29 -6.92
CA ALA A 77 6.24 5.56 -6.27
C ALA A 77 6.32 6.93 -5.59
N ASP A 78 5.46 7.88 -5.96
CA ASP A 78 5.45 9.23 -5.39
C ASP A 78 4.44 9.37 -4.23
N GLY A 79 3.77 8.27 -3.87
CA GLY A 79 2.76 8.21 -2.82
C GLY A 79 1.51 7.49 -3.29
N VAL A 80 0.82 6.87 -2.33
CA VAL A 80 -0.36 6.05 -2.56
C VAL A 80 -1.51 6.64 -1.76
N ASP A 81 -2.59 6.99 -2.45
CA ASP A 81 -3.77 7.63 -1.85
C ASP A 81 -4.62 6.61 -1.09
N SER A 82 -4.63 5.36 -1.56
CA SER A 82 -5.33 4.27 -0.88
C SER A 82 -4.71 2.91 -1.19
N VAL A 83 -4.80 2.01 -0.20
CA VAL A 83 -4.45 0.60 -0.35
C VAL A 83 -5.68 -0.24 -0.07
N TYR A 84 -6.07 -1.07 -1.04
CA TYR A 84 -7.27 -1.87 -0.95
C TYR A 84 -6.98 -3.36 -1.04
N LEU A 85 -7.39 -4.11 -0.02
CA LEU A 85 -7.39 -5.57 -0.05
C LEU A 85 -8.75 -6.06 -0.55
N SER A 86 -8.78 -6.58 -1.77
CA SER A 86 -9.94 -7.26 -2.34
C SER A 86 -10.14 -8.61 -1.67
N TRP A 87 -11.35 -8.85 -1.18
CA TRP A 87 -11.75 -10.09 -0.49
C TRP A 87 -12.37 -11.14 -1.42
N SER A 88 -12.55 -10.80 -2.70
CA SER A 88 -12.98 -11.77 -3.72
C SER A 88 -11.81 -12.69 -4.05
N ALA A 89 -12.00 -14.01 -3.94
CA ALA A 89 -10.96 -14.96 -4.32
C ALA A 89 -10.62 -14.82 -5.82
N PRO A 90 -9.33 -14.70 -6.19
CA PRO A 90 -8.17 -14.66 -5.31
C PRO A 90 -7.99 -13.28 -4.63
N TYR A 91 -7.71 -13.27 -3.33
CA TYR A 91 -7.46 -12.03 -2.57
C TYR A 91 -6.36 -11.21 -3.22
N GLN A 92 -6.65 -9.95 -3.53
CA GLN A 92 -5.75 -9.09 -4.29
C GLN A 92 -5.54 -7.77 -3.57
N LEU A 93 -4.29 -7.45 -3.29
CA LEU A 93 -3.90 -6.17 -2.76
C LEU A 93 -3.69 -5.18 -3.91
N HIS A 94 -4.27 -3.98 -3.78
CA HIS A 94 -4.20 -2.93 -4.78
C HIS A 94 -3.68 -1.63 -4.17
N LEU A 95 -2.82 -0.93 -4.92
CA LEU A 95 -2.38 0.44 -4.64
C LEU A 95 -3.14 1.38 -5.57
N ILE A 96 -3.65 2.49 -5.06
CA ILE A 96 -4.46 3.46 -5.81
C ILE A 96 -3.81 4.83 -5.70
N LYS A 97 -3.69 5.52 -6.85
CA LYS A 97 -3.25 6.92 -6.92
C LYS A 97 -4.04 7.65 -8.00
N GLY A 98 -4.73 8.73 -7.63
CA GLY A 98 -5.69 9.40 -8.49
C GLY A 98 -6.74 8.41 -9.00
N GLU A 99 -6.90 8.35 -10.32
CA GLU A 99 -7.81 7.39 -10.97
C GLU A 99 -7.17 6.01 -11.23
N GLU A 100 -5.87 5.86 -10.95
CA GLU A 100 -5.08 4.73 -11.41
C GLU A 100 -4.89 3.67 -10.32
N ALA A 101 -4.84 2.41 -10.74
CA ALA A 101 -4.67 1.28 -9.86
C ALA A 101 -3.54 0.35 -10.31
N TRP A 102 -2.85 -0.17 -9.31
CA TRP A 102 -1.83 -1.20 -9.45
C TRP A 102 -2.19 -2.38 -8.55
N ARG A 103 -1.92 -3.60 -9.03
CA ARG A 103 -2.10 -4.84 -8.26
C ARG A 103 -0.75 -5.31 -7.74
N VAL A 104 -0.72 -5.78 -6.49
CA VAL A 104 0.45 -6.39 -5.87
C VAL A 104 0.36 -7.92 -6.02
N ASP A 105 1.12 -8.44 -6.98
CA ASP A 105 1.32 -9.87 -7.20
C ASP A 105 2.27 -10.45 -6.14
N GLY A 106 2.09 -11.73 -5.82
CA GLY A 106 2.86 -12.42 -4.77
C GLY A 106 2.33 -12.23 -3.34
N TYR A 107 1.33 -11.36 -3.15
CA TYR A 107 0.62 -11.23 -1.87
C TYR A 107 -0.41 -12.35 -1.68
N SER A 108 -0.52 -12.89 -0.46
CA SER A 108 -1.57 -13.83 -0.07
C SER A 108 -1.85 -13.75 1.42
N ILE A 109 -3.13 -13.70 1.80
CA ILE A 109 -3.56 -13.76 3.21
C ILE A 109 -3.54 -15.17 3.81
N PHE A 110 -3.35 -16.19 2.98
CA PHE A 110 -3.33 -17.61 3.40
C PHE A 110 -1.99 -18.30 3.13
N GLY A 111 -1.11 -17.66 2.37
CA GLY A 111 0.23 -18.16 2.07
C GLY A 111 1.28 -17.60 3.02
N GLN A 112 2.50 -18.12 2.91
CA GLN A 112 3.64 -17.48 3.55
C GLN A 112 3.89 -16.12 2.90
N TYR A 113 3.78 -15.07 3.70
CA TYR A 113 4.14 -13.72 3.29
C TYR A 113 5.66 -13.59 3.18
N ASN A 114 6.14 -13.12 2.03
CA ASN A 114 7.53 -12.75 1.83
C ASN A 114 7.60 -11.51 0.92
N GLU A 115 8.06 -10.40 1.47
CA GLU A 115 8.24 -9.13 0.75
C GLU A 115 9.05 -9.28 -0.54
N ALA A 116 10.06 -10.17 -0.57
CA ALA A 116 10.91 -10.36 -1.74
C ALA A 116 10.14 -10.90 -2.96
N ASN A 117 8.97 -11.50 -2.74
CA ASN A 117 8.10 -12.04 -3.79
C ASN A 117 7.10 -11.00 -4.32
N LEU A 118 6.94 -9.86 -3.64
CA LEU A 118 5.96 -8.86 -4.04
C LEU A 118 6.38 -8.18 -5.34
N ARG A 119 5.46 -8.08 -6.28
CA ARG A 119 5.66 -7.36 -7.54
C ARG A 119 4.43 -6.54 -7.86
N VAL A 120 4.63 -5.29 -8.27
CA VAL A 120 3.53 -4.38 -8.59
C VAL A 120 3.34 -4.32 -10.09
N ARG A 121 2.11 -4.49 -10.55
CA ARG A 121 1.75 -4.34 -11.95
C ARG A 121 0.65 -3.30 -12.11
N TYR A 122 0.73 -2.50 -13.15
CA TYR A 122 -0.36 -1.59 -13.49
C TYR A 122 -1.56 -2.39 -14.01
N VAL A 123 -2.77 -2.04 -13.56
CA VAL A 123 -4.01 -2.76 -13.90
C VAL A 123 -5.11 -1.89 -14.49
N GLY A 124 -4.84 -0.60 -14.72
CA GLY A 124 -5.80 0.33 -15.29
C GLY A 124 -6.42 1.26 -14.24
N LYS A 125 -7.49 1.95 -14.63
CA LYS A 125 -8.22 2.83 -13.72
C LYS A 125 -9.03 2.04 -12.69
N TRP A 126 -9.10 2.52 -11.45
CA TRP A 126 -9.76 1.81 -10.35
C TRP A 126 -11.25 1.53 -10.65
N ASN A 127 -11.95 2.44 -11.34
CA ASN A 127 -13.36 2.30 -11.69
C ASN A 127 -13.64 1.22 -12.76
N THR A 128 -12.58 0.76 -13.44
CA THR A 128 -12.66 -0.40 -14.34
C THR A 128 -12.45 -1.73 -13.62
N ILE A 129 -11.99 -1.70 -12.36
CA ILE A 129 -11.82 -2.88 -11.51
C ILE A 129 -13.06 -3.05 -10.63
N TRP A 130 -13.54 -1.94 -10.05
CA TRP A 130 -14.72 -1.89 -9.20
C TRP A 130 -15.83 -1.05 -9.83
N HIS A 131 -16.51 -1.62 -10.81
CA HIS A 131 -17.56 -0.94 -11.59
C HIS A 131 -18.73 -0.40 -10.77
N TYR A 132 -18.96 -0.90 -9.55
CA TYR A 132 -20.05 -0.47 -8.68
C TYR A 132 -19.67 0.68 -7.74
N LEU A 133 -18.39 1.08 -7.73
CA LEU A 133 -17.91 2.24 -6.97
C LEU A 133 -17.99 3.52 -7.81
N CYS A 134 -18.96 3.61 -8.72
CA CYS A 134 -19.30 4.85 -9.42
C CYS A 134 -19.25 6.01 -8.41
N GLU A 135 -18.77 7.18 -8.84
CA GLU A 135 -18.99 8.41 -8.08
C GLU A 135 -20.44 8.41 -7.59
N ALA A 136 -20.69 8.86 -6.36
CA ALA A 136 -21.92 8.67 -5.58
C ALA A 136 -23.25 9.12 -6.25
N ASP A 137 -23.25 9.41 -7.54
CA ASP A 137 -24.36 9.47 -8.46
C ASP A 137 -24.46 8.17 -9.29
N CYS A 138 -24.98 7.10 -8.70
CA CYS A 138 -25.64 6.08 -9.51
C CYS A 138 -26.92 6.71 -10.11
N PRO A 139 -27.21 6.60 -11.42
CA PRO A 139 -28.50 7.01 -11.94
C PRO A 139 -29.58 6.15 -11.26
N THR A 140 -30.50 6.81 -10.58
CA THR A 140 -31.75 6.20 -10.09
C THR A 140 -32.66 5.80 -11.23
#